data_AF-A0AAN9B9X7-F1
#
_entry.id   AF-A0AAN9B9X7-F1
#
_cell.length_a   1.000
_cell.length_b   1.000
_cell.length_c   1.000
_cell.angle_alpha   90.00
_cell.angle_beta   90.00
_cell.angle_gamma   90.00
#
_symmetry.space_group_name_H-M   'P 1'
#
loop_
_entity.id
_entity.type
_entity.pdbx_description
1 polymer ?
#
loop_
_entity_poly.entity_id
_entity_poly.type
_entity_poly.pdbx_seq_one_letter_code
_entity_poly.pdbx_strand_id
1 'polypeptide(L)'
;MNWRVRWDDILFGSPGKNKKLERQGSRISLNRRSLHSSCSGDTIACLNDASSRQLFTKTGYYKGAIVAIKKLTKSNITIHKPLLLEIKRIKDLQNDHIARFVGACIDPPHQCILTEYCPKGSLQDVLENDEIKLDWMFRYSIMQDVVRGMAYLHSTEIHSHGNLKSTNCVVDSRFVVKITDFGLHHLRQHYQDETEKETFAWYQRQLWCAPELLRMTSRPPEGTPKGDVYSFAIICQEIVYRSGVFHLENVDYSKQEVYEKVKKGVKPILRPTLEEFDCPSDELATVIRRCWAEDPAERPDFQTLKSLIRKLNRNGDKGNILDNLLSRMEQYANNLEALVAERTQDYLEEKKRAEDLLYSMLPKSVASCLIRGQSVVAETFENVTIYFSDICGFTALSAASTPMQVVALLNDLYTMFDSILENFDVYKVETIGDAYMVVSGLPCKNGKRHAREIARMSLALLNGVKSFKIRHRPEDKLKLRIGLHTGSVVAGVVGLKMPRYCLFGDTVNTASRMESNGLPLRIHMSHDTKEILDEFGHFIVELRGEVEMKGKGKQVTYWLNGEEEAPADSLLNHGLL
;
A
#
# COMPACT_ATOMS: atom_id res chain seq x y z
N MET A 1 28.39 -5.67 -25.15
CA MET A 1 29.05 -5.40 -23.85
C MET A 1 28.03 -5.60 -22.73
N ASN A 2 28.12 -6.70 -21.98
CA ASN A 2 27.02 -7.23 -21.15
C ASN A 2 27.03 -6.67 -19.70
N TRP A 3 27.64 -5.50 -19.46
CA TRP A 3 27.77 -4.85 -18.13
C TRP A 3 27.17 -3.45 -18.08
N ARG A 4 26.97 -2.80 -19.25
CA ARG A 4 26.40 -1.46 -19.35
C ARG A 4 24.90 -1.55 -19.19
N VAL A 5 24.37 -0.77 -18.26
CA VAL A 5 22.94 -0.68 -17.97
C VAL A 5 22.43 0.67 -18.46
N ARG A 6 21.30 0.69 -19.15
CA ARG A 6 20.60 1.93 -19.48
C ARG A 6 19.69 2.31 -18.32
N TRP A 7 19.62 3.60 -18.01
CA TRP A 7 18.77 4.09 -16.92
C TRP A 7 17.29 3.71 -17.13
N ASP A 8 16.80 3.73 -18.37
CA ASP A 8 15.43 3.38 -18.72
C ASP A 8 15.08 1.90 -18.48
N ASP A 9 16.08 1.03 -18.39
CA ASP A 9 15.88 -0.40 -18.08
C ASP A 9 15.66 -0.64 -16.58
N ILE A 10 15.86 0.39 -15.75
CA ILE A 10 15.69 0.33 -14.29
C ILE A 10 14.30 0.84 -13.95
N LEU A 11 13.46 -0.06 -13.43
CA LEU A 11 12.11 0.30 -13.00
C LEU A 11 12.13 0.73 -11.53
N PHE A 12 11.57 1.91 -11.26
CA PHE A 12 11.38 2.45 -9.91
C PHE A 12 9.92 2.27 -9.48
N GLY A 13 9.67 1.69 -8.30
CA GLY A 13 8.34 1.37 -7.79
C GLY A 13 7.94 -0.10 -7.99
N SER A 14 6.91 -0.55 -7.26
CA SER A 14 6.41 -1.93 -7.37
C SER A 14 5.83 -2.19 -8.77
N PRO A 15 6.24 -3.26 -9.46
CA PRO A 15 5.67 -3.62 -10.75
C PRO A 15 4.21 -4.08 -10.53
N GLY A 16 3.26 -3.14 -10.66
CA GLY A 16 1.84 -3.41 -10.44
C GLY A 16 0.92 -2.21 -10.18
N LYS A 17 1.45 -1.00 -9.90
CA LYS A 17 0.60 0.20 -9.75
C LYS A 17 0.69 1.12 -10.99
N ASN A 18 -0.46 1.26 -11.64
CA ASN A 18 -0.83 2.00 -12.86
C ASN A 18 0.03 3.20 -13.34
N LYS A 19 0.37 3.16 -14.64
CA LYS A 19 1.02 4.18 -15.49
C LYS A 19 0.08 5.33 -15.94
N LYS A 20 -0.82 5.85 -15.10
CA LYS A 20 -1.72 6.95 -15.49
C LYS A 20 -1.90 7.96 -14.35
N LEU A 21 -0.89 8.78 -14.09
CA LEU A 21 -1.04 10.01 -13.29
C LEU A 21 0.17 10.94 -13.52
N GLU A 22 0.45 11.25 -14.78
CA GLU A 22 1.32 12.38 -15.14
C GLU A 22 0.65 13.14 -16.29
N ARG A 23 -0.23 14.10 -15.96
CA ARG A 23 -0.64 15.24 -16.79
C ARG A 23 -1.70 16.09 -16.08
N GLN A 24 -1.24 17.16 -15.41
CA GLN A 24 -1.92 18.44 -15.06
C GLN A 24 -1.02 19.09 -13.98
N GLY A 25 -0.13 20.05 -14.27
CA GLY A 25 -0.39 21.51 -14.42
C GLY A 25 -0.71 22.16 -13.06
N SER A 26 -0.15 23.27 -12.56
CA SER A 26 0.46 24.46 -13.19
C SER A 26 1.08 25.43 -12.16
N ARG A 27 2.13 26.17 -12.58
CA ARG A 27 2.45 27.61 -12.38
C ARG A 27 1.88 28.36 -11.15
N ILE A 28 2.76 28.86 -10.27
CA ILE A 28 2.87 30.26 -9.80
C ILE A 28 4.28 30.45 -9.23
N SER A 29 4.95 31.51 -9.69
CA SER A 29 6.27 31.95 -9.26
C SER A 29 6.17 33.25 -8.46
N LEU A 30 7.12 33.42 -7.53
CA LEU A 30 7.61 34.66 -6.89
C LEU A 30 6.99 35.05 -5.52
N ASN A 31 7.74 34.76 -4.43
CA ASN A 31 8.46 35.81 -3.72
C ASN A 31 9.62 35.26 -2.83
N ARG A 32 10.74 36.00 -2.81
CA ARG A 32 11.99 35.77 -2.04
C ARG A 32 11.72 35.86 -0.51
N ARG A 33 12.45 35.24 0.44
CA ARG A 33 13.90 35.19 0.70
C ARG A 33 14.27 34.04 1.67
N SER A 34 15.48 33.52 1.45
CA SER A 34 16.51 33.05 2.40
C SER A 34 16.33 31.79 3.27
N LEU A 35 17.34 30.93 3.12
CA LEU A 35 17.93 29.94 4.04
C LEU A 35 17.41 28.50 3.96
N HIS A 36 18.40 27.60 3.79
CA HIS A 36 18.41 26.13 3.88
C HIS A 36 17.94 25.27 2.68
N SER A 37 18.95 24.68 2.03
CA SER A 37 19.07 23.25 1.71
C SER A 37 17.87 22.57 1.05
N SER A 38 17.81 22.69 -0.28
CA SER A 38 16.91 21.98 -1.16
C SER A 38 17.39 20.55 -1.48
N CYS A 39 16.59 19.54 -1.13
CA CYS A 39 16.12 18.54 -2.10
C CYS A 39 14.86 17.84 -1.59
N SER A 40 13.71 18.41 -1.97
CA SER A 40 12.40 17.74 -2.13
C SER A 40 12.59 16.52 -3.05
N GLY A 41 11.97 15.36 -2.84
CA GLY A 41 10.58 15.11 -2.49
C GLY A 41 10.01 14.28 -3.65
N ASP A 42 9.94 12.96 -3.47
CA ASP A 42 8.95 12.04 -4.07
C ASP A 42 9.35 10.58 -3.77
N THR A 43 8.80 10.04 -2.66
CA THR A 43 8.39 8.63 -2.52
C THR A 43 7.41 8.56 -1.36
N ILE A 44 6.13 8.34 -1.66
CA ILE A 44 5.05 8.20 -0.67
C ILE A 44 5.05 6.76 -0.12
N ALA A 45 5.26 6.70 1.19
CA ALA A 45 4.56 5.96 2.26
C ALA A 45 4.17 4.48 2.10
N CYS A 46 4.68 3.70 3.06
CA CYS A 46 3.99 2.82 4.03
C CYS A 46 5.07 2.44 5.06
N LEU A 47 5.01 2.66 6.38
CA LEU A 47 3.94 2.89 7.35
C LEU A 47 4.48 3.75 8.51
N ASN A 48 3.56 4.28 9.31
CA ASN A 48 3.80 4.92 10.60
C ASN A 48 4.68 4.04 11.52
N ASP A 49 5.90 4.48 11.79
CA ASP A 49 6.45 4.57 13.15
C ASP A 49 7.54 5.64 13.18
N ALA A 50 7.46 6.56 14.12
CA ALA A 50 8.25 7.79 14.14
C ALA A 50 9.59 7.63 14.87
N SER A 51 10.13 6.42 14.99
CA SER A 51 11.28 6.12 15.86
C SER A 51 12.48 5.44 15.21
N SER A 52 12.41 4.95 13.96
CA SER A 52 13.55 4.29 13.30
C SER A 52 13.73 4.70 11.83
N ARG A 53 14.28 5.90 11.60
CA ARG A 53 14.75 6.29 10.26
C ARG A 53 16.04 5.53 9.89
N GLN A 54 15.91 4.26 9.52
CA GLN A 54 16.95 3.53 8.80
C GLN A 54 17.11 4.14 7.40
N LEU A 55 18.32 4.63 7.08
CA LEU A 55 18.65 5.24 5.79
C LEU A 55 18.80 4.14 4.72
N PHE A 56 17.69 3.69 4.13
CA PHE A 56 17.75 2.67 3.08
C PHE A 56 18.44 3.20 1.80
N THR A 57 19.35 2.40 1.25
CA THR A 57 19.97 2.63 -0.06
C THR A 57 18.91 2.65 -1.16
N LYS A 58 19.05 3.50 -2.18
CA LYS A 58 18.12 3.56 -3.31
C LYS A 58 18.06 2.20 -4.04
N THR A 59 16.86 1.67 -4.26
CA THR A 59 16.65 0.39 -4.95
C THR A 59 15.91 0.58 -6.29
N GLY A 60 15.98 -0.43 -7.15
CA GLY A 60 15.19 -0.52 -8.37
C GLY A 60 15.10 -1.97 -8.85
N TYR A 61 14.27 -2.21 -9.87
CA TYR A 61 14.19 -3.50 -10.54
C TYR A 61 14.95 -3.47 -11.85
N TYR A 62 15.85 -4.42 -12.06
CA TYR A 62 16.59 -4.60 -13.31
C TYR A 62 16.54 -6.08 -13.72
N LYS A 63 16.05 -6.36 -14.94
CA LYS A 63 15.86 -7.73 -15.46
C LYS A 63 15.12 -8.68 -14.50
N GLY A 64 14.09 -8.17 -13.82
CA GLY A 64 13.26 -8.94 -12.89
C GLY A 64 13.87 -9.15 -11.49
N ALA A 65 15.08 -8.66 -11.21
CA ALA A 65 15.69 -8.73 -9.88
C ALA A 65 15.77 -7.34 -9.23
N ILE A 66 15.62 -7.30 -7.90
CA ILE A 66 15.85 -6.08 -7.11
C ILE A 66 17.35 -5.82 -7.02
N VAL A 67 17.75 -4.59 -7.26
CA VAL A 67 19.15 -4.14 -7.27
C VAL A 67 19.31 -2.91 -6.38
N ALA A 68 20.47 -2.83 -5.72
CA ALA A 68 20.90 -1.63 -5.01
C ALA A 68 21.58 -0.67 -6.00
N ILE A 69 21.17 0.60 -5.96
CA ILE A 69 21.61 1.64 -6.91
C ILE A 69 22.41 2.68 -6.16
N LYS A 70 23.72 2.69 -6.42
CA LYS A 70 24.64 3.67 -5.83
C LYS A 70 25.01 4.73 -6.87
N LYS A 71 24.61 5.97 -6.64
CA LYS A 71 24.95 7.09 -7.53
C LYS A 71 26.45 7.37 -7.50
N LEU A 72 27.02 7.68 -8.67
CA LEU A 72 28.39 8.15 -8.80
C LEU A 72 28.41 9.68 -8.73
N THR A 73 29.43 10.25 -8.10
CA THR A 73 29.64 11.70 -8.02
C THR A 73 30.20 12.29 -9.31
N LYS A 74 30.86 11.48 -10.13
CA LYS A 74 31.51 11.90 -11.37
C LYS A 74 30.49 12.07 -12.51
N SER A 75 30.36 13.30 -13.01
CA SER A 75 29.43 13.66 -14.09
C SER A 75 29.93 13.26 -15.50
N ASN A 76 31.25 13.17 -15.71
CA ASN A 76 31.84 12.80 -16.99
C ASN A 76 32.76 11.59 -16.83
N ILE A 77 32.27 10.40 -17.19
CA ILE A 77 33.03 9.14 -17.11
C ILE A 77 33.47 8.73 -18.51
N THR A 78 34.75 8.88 -18.82
CA THR A 78 35.36 8.38 -20.05
C THR A 78 35.76 6.92 -19.90
N ILE A 79 35.36 6.08 -20.86
CA ILE A 79 35.69 4.65 -20.85
C ILE A 79 37.11 4.48 -21.38
N HIS A 80 38.03 4.00 -20.53
CA HIS A 80 39.40 3.64 -20.91
C HIS A 80 39.65 2.14 -20.72
N LYS A 81 40.66 1.58 -21.40
CA LYS A 81 41.00 0.14 -21.31
C LYS A 81 41.18 -0.38 -19.86
N PRO A 82 41.87 0.35 -18.94
CA PRO A 82 42.03 -0.11 -17.55
C PRO A 82 40.69 -0.29 -16.81
N LEU A 83 39.75 0.64 -17.00
CA LEU A 83 38.43 0.57 -16.41
C LEU A 83 37.62 -0.65 -16.91
N LEU A 84 37.71 -0.97 -18.20
CA LEU A 84 37.05 -2.15 -18.75
C LEU A 84 37.61 -3.45 -18.17
N LEU A 85 38.91 -3.50 -17.89
CA LEU A 85 39.53 -4.65 -17.24
C LEU A 85 39.05 -4.80 -15.79
N GLU A 86 38.95 -3.70 -15.03
CA GLU A 86 38.38 -3.73 -13.67
C GLU A 86 36.93 -4.23 -13.64
N ILE A 87 36.08 -3.71 -14.53
CA ILE A 87 34.69 -4.13 -14.64
C ILE A 87 34.59 -5.62 -14.99
N LYS A 88 35.45 -6.10 -15.90
CA LYS A 88 35.48 -7.52 -16.27
C LYS A 88 35.85 -8.38 -15.06
N ARG A 89 36.94 -8.04 -14.35
CA ARG A 89 37.40 -8.76 -13.15
C ARG A 89 36.30 -8.89 -12.10
N ILE A 90 35.61 -7.80 -11.80
CA ILE A 90 34.57 -7.77 -10.76
C ILE A 90 33.30 -8.51 -11.20
N LYS A 91 32.96 -8.44 -12.48
CA LYS A 91 31.80 -9.15 -13.03
C LYS A 91 31.96 -10.67 -12.97
N ASP A 92 33.19 -11.16 -13.12
CA ASP A 92 33.48 -12.60 -13.13
C ASP A 92 33.59 -13.19 -11.71
N LEU A 93 33.51 -12.36 -10.65
CA LEU A 93 33.51 -12.83 -9.27
C LEU A 93 32.18 -13.44 -8.87
N GLN A 94 32.24 -14.62 -8.26
CA GLN A 94 31.08 -15.31 -7.70
C GLN A 94 31.47 -15.97 -6.37
N ASN A 95 30.87 -15.48 -5.29
CA ASN A 95 31.06 -16.02 -3.95
C ASN A 95 29.85 -15.63 -3.07
N ASP A 96 29.48 -16.49 -2.14
CA ASP A 96 28.32 -16.27 -1.26
C ASP A 96 28.50 -15.07 -0.31
N HIS A 97 29.74 -14.68 -0.02
CA HIS A 97 30.09 -13.57 0.87
C HIS A 97 30.57 -12.31 0.13
N ILE A 98 30.33 -12.23 -1.18
CA ILE A 98 30.62 -11.05 -2.01
C ILE A 98 29.32 -10.59 -2.69
N ALA A 99 28.99 -9.31 -2.57
CA ALA A 99 27.83 -8.73 -3.24
C ALA A 99 28.06 -8.72 -4.76
N ARG A 100 27.16 -9.38 -5.50
CA ARG A 100 27.34 -9.52 -6.94
C ARG A 100 27.21 -8.18 -7.66
N PHE A 101 28.17 -7.88 -8.53
CA PHE A 101 28.09 -6.74 -9.44
C PHE A 101 27.13 -7.05 -10.59
N VAL A 102 26.09 -6.23 -10.74
CA VAL A 102 25.07 -6.42 -11.78
C VAL A 102 25.42 -5.60 -13.02
N GLY A 103 25.88 -4.37 -12.84
CA GLY A 103 26.27 -3.49 -13.93
C GLY A 103 26.49 -2.05 -13.50
N ALA A 104 26.75 -1.18 -14.47
CA ALA A 104 26.88 0.25 -14.24
C ALA A 104 26.18 1.06 -15.35
N CYS A 105 25.49 2.13 -14.94
CA CYS A 105 25.02 3.18 -15.82
C CYS A 105 26.05 4.31 -15.81
N ILE A 106 26.54 4.68 -16.99
CA ILE A 106 27.57 5.71 -17.18
C ILE A 106 27.03 6.94 -17.92
N ASP A 107 25.77 6.87 -18.36
CA ASP A 107 25.14 7.88 -19.20
C ASP A 107 24.64 9.06 -18.32
N PRO A 108 25.07 10.31 -18.59
CA PRO A 108 24.54 11.48 -17.89
C PRO A 108 23.03 11.66 -18.14
N PRO A 109 22.25 12.15 -17.16
CA PRO A 109 22.64 12.66 -15.83
C PRO A 109 22.59 11.59 -14.71
N HIS A 110 22.52 10.30 -15.05
CA HIS A 110 22.19 9.24 -14.11
C HIS A 110 23.29 8.19 -13.97
N GLN A 111 24.50 8.62 -13.62
CA GLN A 111 25.62 7.71 -13.40
C GLN A 111 25.42 6.93 -12.08
N CYS A 112 25.41 5.60 -12.17
CA CYS A 112 25.25 4.74 -10.99
C CYS A 112 25.87 3.35 -11.17
N ILE A 113 26.17 2.71 -10.05
CA ILE A 113 26.57 1.30 -9.96
C ILE A 113 25.39 0.49 -9.43
N LEU A 114 25.13 -0.64 -10.05
CA LEU A 114 24.11 -1.61 -9.66
C LEU A 114 24.78 -2.83 -9.05
N THR A 115 24.45 -3.12 -7.80
CA THR A 115 24.83 -4.35 -7.10
C THR A 115 23.59 -5.13 -6.68
N GLU A 116 23.79 -6.38 -6.28
CA GLU A 116 22.77 -7.16 -5.57
C GLU A 116 22.22 -6.37 -4.37
N TYR A 117 20.90 -6.45 -4.18
CA TYR A 117 20.23 -5.82 -3.04
C TYR A 117 20.19 -6.79 -1.85
N CYS A 118 20.61 -6.28 -0.69
CA CYS A 118 20.60 -6.98 0.58
C CYS A 118 19.54 -6.33 1.50
N PRO A 119 18.43 -7.02 1.81
CA PRO A 119 17.26 -6.41 2.43
C PRO A 119 17.44 -5.99 3.89
N LYS A 120 18.44 -6.54 4.60
CA LYS A 120 18.72 -6.16 5.99
C LYS A 120 19.66 -4.96 6.12
N GLY A 121 20.03 -4.33 5.00
CA GLY A 121 20.88 -3.14 4.99
C GLY A 121 22.35 -3.47 5.21
N SER A 122 23.09 -2.51 5.74
CA SER A 122 24.50 -2.68 6.11
C SER A 122 24.65 -3.31 7.50
N LEU A 123 25.84 -3.83 7.79
CA LEU A 123 26.16 -4.37 9.10
C LEU A 123 26.05 -3.27 10.17
N GLN A 124 26.39 -2.02 9.84
CA GLN A 124 26.19 -0.90 10.75
C GLN A 124 24.71 -0.75 11.14
N ASP A 125 23.78 -0.82 10.18
CA ASP A 125 22.34 -0.73 10.43
C ASP A 125 21.83 -1.88 11.33
N VAL A 126 22.39 -3.09 11.17
CA VAL A 126 22.07 -4.25 12.02
C VAL A 126 22.63 -4.06 13.44
N LEU A 127 23.83 -3.50 13.58
CA LEU A 127 24.46 -3.27 14.88
C LEU A 127 23.75 -2.17 15.69
N GLU A 128 23.28 -1.11 15.03
CA GLU A 128 22.53 0.01 15.63
C GLU A 128 21.08 -0.35 15.99
N ASN A 129 20.55 -1.46 15.48
CA ASN A 129 19.19 -1.90 15.80
C ASN A 129 19.15 -2.74 17.09
N ASP A 130 18.66 -2.13 18.17
CA ASP A 130 18.51 -2.77 19.49
C ASP A 130 17.48 -3.91 19.54
N GLU A 131 16.53 -3.95 18.60
CA GLU A 131 15.55 -5.06 18.51
C GLU A 131 16.22 -6.38 18.10
N ILE A 132 17.33 -6.30 17.36
CA ILE A 132 18.08 -7.47 16.93
C ILE A 132 18.98 -7.92 18.08
N LYS A 133 18.60 -9.01 18.75
CA LYS A 133 19.44 -9.62 19.81
C LYS A 133 20.59 -10.42 19.19
N LEU A 134 21.80 -9.87 19.29
CA LEU A 134 23.03 -10.51 18.79
C LEU A 134 23.71 -11.31 19.92
N ASP A 135 23.40 -12.61 20.02
CA ASP A 135 24.16 -13.52 20.88
C ASP A 135 25.58 -13.77 20.32
N TRP A 136 26.49 -14.32 21.14
CA TRP A 136 27.88 -14.49 20.76
C TRP A 136 28.08 -15.44 19.57
N MET A 137 27.23 -16.46 19.43
CA MET A 137 27.26 -17.35 18.27
C MET A 137 26.98 -16.57 16.99
N PHE A 138 25.94 -15.74 17.02
CA PHE A 138 25.59 -14.90 15.88
C PHE A 138 26.68 -13.86 15.57
N ARG A 139 27.28 -13.23 16.59
CA ARG A 139 28.44 -12.33 16.42
C ARG A 139 29.63 -13.03 15.75
N TYR A 140 29.97 -14.26 16.17
CA TYR A 140 31.02 -15.05 15.53
C TYR A 140 30.69 -15.40 14.08
N SER A 141 29.42 -15.68 13.76
CA SER A 141 28.99 -15.96 12.38
C SER A 141 29.21 -14.75 11.46
N ILE A 142 28.85 -13.55 11.92
CA ILE A 142 29.08 -12.28 11.21
C ILE A 142 30.58 -12.07 10.97
N MET A 143 31.41 -12.22 12.01
CA MET A 143 32.86 -12.08 11.88
C MET A 143 33.44 -13.11 10.89
N GLN A 144 32.93 -14.35 10.93
CA GLN A 144 33.37 -15.42 10.04
C GLN A 144 32.99 -15.16 8.58
N ASP A 145 31.81 -14.62 8.32
CA ASP A 145 31.35 -14.28 6.97
C ASP A 145 32.20 -13.15 6.36
N VAL A 146 32.49 -12.10 7.16
CA VAL A 146 33.39 -11.01 6.72
C VAL A 146 34.77 -11.56 6.37
N VAL A 147 35.33 -12.44 7.20
CA VAL A 147 36.64 -13.07 6.93
C VAL A 147 36.61 -13.97 5.70
N ARG A 148 35.53 -14.73 5.47
CA ARG A 148 35.40 -15.57 4.28
C ARG A 148 35.32 -14.73 3.00
N GLY A 149 34.55 -13.64 3.02
CA GLY A 149 34.47 -12.70 1.90
C GLY A 149 35.81 -12.06 1.59
N MET A 150 36.50 -11.55 2.62
CA MET A 150 37.81 -10.90 2.46
C MET A 150 38.92 -11.88 2.06
N ALA A 151 38.95 -13.10 2.61
CA ALA A 151 39.89 -14.14 2.20
C ALA A 151 39.74 -14.50 0.72
N TYR A 152 38.49 -14.59 0.23
CA TYR A 152 38.22 -14.80 -1.20
C TYR A 152 38.67 -13.60 -2.04
N LEU A 153 38.33 -12.37 -1.62
CA LEU A 153 38.73 -11.17 -2.34
C LEU A 153 40.26 -11.05 -2.47
N HIS A 154 41.00 -11.31 -1.39
CA HIS A 154 42.47 -11.27 -1.38
C HIS A 154 43.12 -12.36 -2.25
N SER A 155 42.43 -13.49 -2.50
CA SER A 155 42.93 -14.52 -3.42
C SER A 155 42.61 -14.23 -4.89
N THR A 156 41.87 -13.17 -5.19
CA THR A 156 41.54 -12.76 -6.56
C THR A 156 42.51 -11.69 -7.07
N GLU A 157 42.47 -11.39 -8.37
CA GLU A 157 43.28 -10.33 -8.98
C GLU A 157 43.03 -8.91 -8.42
N ILE A 158 41.96 -8.70 -7.63
CA ILE A 158 41.69 -7.42 -6.96
C ILE A 158 42.65 -7.20 -5.79
N HIS A 159 43.14 -8.26 -5.15
CA HIS A 159 44.11 -8.29 -4.05
C HIS A 159 43.72 -7.59 -2.74
N SER A 160 42.99 -6.45 -2.77
CA SER A 160 42.55 -5.72 -1.57
C SER A 160 41.24 -4.96 -1.80
N HIS A 161 40.51 -4.69 -0.71
CA HIS A 161 39.29 -3.89 -0.75
C HIS A 161 39.60 -2.39 -0.70
N GLY A 162 40.48 -1.97 0.20
CA GLY A 162 40.96 -0.59 0.35
C GLY A 162 39.99 0.39 1.01
N ASN A 163 38.76 -0.03 1.32
CA ASN A 163 37.77 0.78 2.03
C ASN A 163 36.79 -0.12 2.81
N LEU A 164 37.31 -1.14 3.49
CA LEU A 164 36.49 -2.03 4.30
C LEU A 164 35.96 -1.29 5.54
N LYS A 165 34.65 -1.38 5.78
CA LYS A 165 33.95 -0.75 6.91
C LYS A 165 32.60 -1.43 7.13
N SER A 166 31.99 -1.26 8.29
CA SER A 166 30.68 -1.84 8.63
C SER A 166 29.57 -1.43 7.64
N THR A 167 29.64 -0.23 7.05
CA THR A 167 28.72 0.21 5.98
C THR A 167 28.91 -0.45 4.61
N ASN A 168 30.08 -1.06 4.36
CA ASN A 168 30.38 -1.80 3.13
C ASN A 168 30.26 -3.32 3.32
N CYS A 169 29.80 -3.76 4.48
CA CYS A 169 29.33 -5.12 4.73
C CYS A 169 27.81 -5.08 4.69
N VAL A 170 27.17 -5.78 3.77
CA VAL A 170 25.71 -5.81 3.60
C VAL A 170 25.14 -7.16 3.98
N VAL A 171 23.91 -7.20 4.50
CA VAL A 171 23.32 -8.38 5.11
C VAL A 171 22.11 -8.86 4.31
N ASP A 172 22.15 -10.11 3.84
CA ASP A 172 21.08 -10.68 3.04
C ASP A 172 19.86 -11.10 3.87
N SER A 173 18.83 -11.65 3.23
CA SER A 173 17.59 -12.10 3.90
C SER A 173 17.82 -13.22 4.91
N ARG A 174 18.92 -13.97 4.78
CA ARG A 174 19.31 -15.09 5.66
C ARG A 174 20.36 -14.68 6.70
N PHE A 175 20.58 -13.38 6.89
CA PHE A 175 21.61 -12.84 7.77
C PHE A 175 23.05 -13.22 7.41
N VAL A 176 23.31 -13.58 6.15
CA VAL A 176 24.68 -13.78 5.66
C VAL A 176 25.28 -12.44 5.30
N VAL A 177 26.50 -12.19 5.77
CA VAL A 177 27.23 -10.96 5.45
C VAL A 177 27.93 -11.09 4.10
N LYS A 178 27.74 -10.10 3.24
CA LYS A 178 28.39 -9.96 1.94
C LYS A 178 29.19 -8.66 1.87
N ILE A 179 30.40 -8.73 1.34
CA ILE A 179 31.25 -7.55 1.14
C ILE A 179 30.83 -6.84 -0.16
N THR A 180 30.65 -5.52 -0.11
CA THR A 180 30.29 -4.69 -1.26
C THR A 180 31.24 -3.50 -1.40
N ASP A 181 31.11 -2.75 -2.49
CA ASP A 181 31.87 -1.52 -2.74
C ASP A 181 33.41 -1.67 -2.81
N PHE A 182 33.89 -2.86 -3.15
CA PHE A 182 35.28 -3.12 -3.50
C PHE A 182 35.55 -2.86 -5.00
N GLY A 183 36.81 -2.60 -5.34
CA GLY A 183 37.24 -2.38 -6.72
C GLY A 183 36.60 -1.16 -7.40
N LEU A 184 36.63 -1.11 -8.73
CA LEU A 184 36.14 0.01 -9.56
C LEU A 184 36.70 1.36 -9.11
N HIS A 185 37.97 1.41 -8.73
CA HIS A 185 38.58 2.59 -8.16
C HIS A 185 38.51 3.78 -9.13
N HIS A 186 38.58 3.52 -10.44
CA HIS A 186 38.43 4.56 -11.48
C HIS A 186 37.02 5.16 -11.58
N LEU A 187 35.97 4.43 -11.19
CA LEU A 187 34.58 4.94 -11.13
C LEU A 187 34.26 5.57 -9.79
N ARG A 188 34.83 5.00 -8.72
CA ARG A 188 34.57 5.37 -7.33
C ARG A 188 35.51 6.44 -6.80
N GLN A 189 36.50 6.86 -7.59
CA GLN A 189 37.40 7.95 -7.25
C GLN A 189 36.53 9.20 -7.04
N HIS A 190 36.22 9.46 -5.77
CA HIS A 190 35.80 10.77 -5.35
C HIS A 190 36.95 11.68 -5.74
N TYR A 191 36.74 12.56 -6.72
CA TYR A 191 37.36 13.87 -6.57
C TYR A 191 36.89 14.32 -5.20
N GLN A 192 37.80 14.35 -4.24
CA GLN A 192 37.56 15.08 -3.02
C GLN A 192 37.24 16.49 -3.51
N ASP A 193 35.97 16.83 -3.57
CA ASP A 193 35.56 18.21 -3.49
C ASP A 193 36.33 18.74 -2.28
N GLU A 194 37.25 19.68 -2.52
CA GLU A 194 38.11 20.21 -1.45
C GLU A 194 37.28 20.78 -0.29
N THR A 195 36.00 21.04 -0.53
CA THR A 195 34.97 21.47 0.40
C THR A 195 34.50 20.41 1.42
N GLU A 196 34.68 19.10 1.20
CA GLU A 196 34.31 18.05 2.18
C GLU A 196 35.48 17.58 3.08
N LYS A 197 36.72 18.03 2.80
CA LYS A 197 37.86 17.73 3.66
C LYS A 197 37.63 18.36 5.04
N GLU A 198 38.07 17.65 6.08
CA GLU A 198 38.03 18.13 7.48
C GLU A 198 36.61 18.32 8.08
N THR A 199 35.55 17.80 7.46
CA THR A 199 34.22 17.74 8.08
C THR A 199 34.13 16.59 9.10
N PHE A 200 33.25 16.68 10.10
CA PHE A 200 32.99 15.60 11.08
C PHE A 200 32.76 14.22 10.40
N ALA A 201 31.91 14.17 9.37
CA ALA A 201 31.62 12.95 8.62
C ALA A 201 32.85 12.40 7.86
N TRP A 202 33.77 13.27 7.46
CA TRP A 202 35.02 12.85 6.82
C TRP A 202 35.94 12.16 7.83
N TYR A 203 36.15 12.76 9.01
CA TYR A 203 36.96 12.16 10.08
C TYR A 203 36.40 10.80 10.49
N GLN A 204 35.08 10.69 10.67
CA GLN A 204 34.43 9.42 11.03
C GLN A 204 34.72 8.32 10.00
N ARG A 205 34.65 8.61 8.69
CA ARG A 205 34.95 7.64 7.62
C ARG A 205 36.41 7.18 7.62
N GLN A 206 37.35 7.97 8.15
CA GLN A 206 38.77 7.59 8.19
C GLN A 206 39.11 6.64 9.35
N LEU A 207 38.23 6.44 10.33
CA LEU A 207 38.55 5.67 11.55
C LEU A 207 38.73 4.15 11.30
N TRP A 208 38.19 3.63 10.20
CA TRP A 208 38.46 2.26 9.75
C TRP A 208 39.81 2.12 9.03
N CYS A 209 40.47 3.23 8.69
CA CYS A 209 41.67 3.21 7.89
C CYS A 209 42.92 3.01 8.77
N ALA A 210 43.82 2.13 8.30
CA ALA A 210 45.03 1.80 9.02
C ALA A 210 46.01 2.99 9.15
N PRO A 211 46.75 3.09 10.27
CA PRO A 211 47.59 4.25 10.56
C PRO A 211 48.69 4.49 9.51
N GLU A 212 49.28 3.43 8.94
CA GLU A 212 50.29 3.55 7.88
C GLU A 212 49.71 4.19 6.61
N LEU A 213 48.45 3.90 6.28
CA LEU A 213 47.75 4.47 5.12
C LEU A 213 47.30 5.91 5.38
N LEU A 214 47.13 6.31 6.64
CA LEU A 214 46.86 7.71 7.04
C LEU A 214 48.13 8.58 6.97
N ARG A 215 49.31 7.99 7.11
CA ARG A 215 50.62 8.68 7.06
C ARG A 215 51.14 8.91 5.63
N MET A 216 50.70 8.10 4.67
CA MET A 216 51.12 8.24 3.27
C MET A 216 50.64 9.56 2.65
N THR A 217 51.54 10.25 1.94
CA THR A 217 51.23 11.47 1.19
C THR A 217 50.33 11.20 -0.02
N SER A 218 50.49 10.03 -0.65
CA SER A 218 49.60 9.53 -1.71
C SER A 218 49.19 8.11 -1.40
N ARG A 219 47.91 7.93 -1.04
CA ARG A 219 47.35 6.61 -0.73
C ARG A 219 47.06 5.85 -2.02
N PRO A 220 47.46 4.57 -2.15
CA PRO A 220 47.00 3.73 -3.26
C PRO A 220 45.48 3.59 -3.19
N PRO A 221 44.75 3.85 -4.29
CA PRO A 221 43.29 3.80 -4.27
C PRO A 221 42.73 2.40 -3.98
N GLU A 222 43.50 1.36 -4.29
CA GLU A 222 43.25 -0.06 -4.00
C GLU A 222 43.50 -0.42 -2.54
N GLY A 223 44.13 0.47 -1.76
CA GLY A 223 44.56 0.20 -0.39
C GLY A 223 45.65 -0.85 -0.30
N THR A 224 45.71 -1.56 0.82
CA THR A 224 46.64 -2.67 1.03
C THR A 224 45.94 -3.83 1.73
N PRO A 225 46.34 -5.10 1.48
CA PRO A 225 45.76 -6.25 2.17
C PRO A 225 45.88 -6.15 3.70
N LYS A 226 47.00 -5.62 4.20
CA LYS A 226 47.22 -5.41 5.65
C LYS A 226 46.41 -4.25 6.22
N GLY A 227 46.04 -3.27 5.38
CA GLY A 227 45.10 -2.22 5.74
C GLY A 227 43.70 -2.76 5.97
N ASP A 228 43.24 -3.67 5.10
CA ASP A 228 41.93 -4.32 5.27
C ASP A 228 41.85 -5.15 6.57
N VAL A 229 42.96 -5.78 6.99
CA VAL A 229 43.03 -6.51 8.27
C VAL A 229 42.84 -5.58 9.48
N TYR A 230 43.40 -4.37 9.42
CA TYR A 230 43.15 -3.34 10.44
C TYR A 230 41.68 -2.93 10.46
N SER A 231 41.09 -2.67 9.29
CA SER A 231 39.67 -2.31 9.17
C SER A 231 38.76 -3.40 9.73
N PHE A 232 39.10 -4.67 9.51
CA PHE A 232 38.40 -5.81 10.09
C PHE A 232 38.44 -5.81 11.62
N ALA A 233 39.57 -5.44 12.25
CA ALA A 233 39.67 -5.32 13.70
C ALA A 233 38.69 -4.28 14.27
N ILE A 234 38.54 -3.14 13.59
CA ILE A 234 37.59 -2.09 13.97
C ILE A 234 36.15 -2.62 13.86
N ILE A 235 35.82 -3.34 12.78
CA ILE A 235 34.49 -3.98 12.61
C ILE A 235 34.24 -5.02 13.72
N CYS A 236 35.23 -5.82 14.10
CA CYS A 236 35.09 -6.76 15.22
C CYS A 236 34.76 -6.03 16.52
N GLN A 237 35.39 -4.88 16.77
CA GLN A 237 35.11 -4.07 17.95
C GLN A 237 33.69 -3.49 17.92
N GLU A 238 33.22 -3.04 16.76
CA GLU A 238 31.82 -2.62 16.56
C GLU A 238 30.84 -3.76 16.87
N ILE A 239 31.15 -5.01 16.47
CA ILE A 239 30.31 -6.19 16.74
C ILE A 239 30.30 -6.55 18.24
N VAL A 240 31.42 -6.37 18.94
CA VAL A 240 31.55 -6.68 20.38
C VAL A 240 30.73 -5.70 21.22
N TYR A 241 30.90 -4.39 20.99
CA TYR A 241 30.34 -3.35 21.87
C TYR A 241 29.03 -2.73 21.37
N ARG A 242 28.73 -2.79 20.07
CA ARG A 242 27.58 -2.09 19.45
C ARG A 242 27.51 -0.59 19.76
N SER A 243 28.64 0.05 20.07
CA SER A 243 28.72 1.47 20.47
C SER A 243 29.27 2.37 19.34
N GLY A 244 29.12 1.92 18.09
CA GLY A 244 29.62 2.61 16.90
C GLY A 244 31.15 2.53 16.71
N VAL A 245 31.63 3.23 15.69
CA VAL A 245 33.03 3.14 15.23
C VAL A 245 34.03 3.71 16.22
N PHE A 246 35.11 2.95 16.46
CA PHE A 246 36.25 3.34 17.29
C PHE A 246 35.77 3.83 18.67
N HIS A 247 35.02 2.98 19.36
CA HIS A 247 34.52 3.30 20.70
C HIS A 247 35.67 3.28 21.72
N LEU A 248 35.72 4.32 22.55
CA LEU A 248 36.67 4.51 23.64
C LEU A 248 35.87 4.70 24.93
N GLU A 249 36.15 3.87 25.90
CA GLU A 249 35.56 3.94 27.23
C GLU A 249 36.32 4.95 28.08
N ASN A 250 35.61 5.72 28.91
CA ASN A 250 36.17 6.71 29.84
C ASN A 250 36.95 7.87 29.20
N VAL A 251 36.84 8.08 27.88
CA VAL A 251 37.54 9.16 27.17
C VAL A 251 36.70 9.75 26.04
N ASP A 252 36.29 11.01 26.18
CA ASP A 252 35.56 11.76 25.16
C ASP A 252 36.51 12.52 24.22
N TYR A 253 37.05 11.83 23.22
CA TYR A 253 37.75 12.48 22.12
C TYR A 253 36.81 12.74 20.95
N SER A 254 36.92 13.92 20.35
CA SER A 254 36.31 14.20 19.06
C SER A 254 36.89 13.27 17.99
N LYS A 255 36.12 12.96 16.94
CA LYS A 255 36.59 12.08 15.86
C LYS A 255 37.85 12.63 15.16
N GLN A 256 38.03 13.96 15.16
CA GLN A 256 39.23 14.63 14.66
C GLN A 256 40.46 14.33 15.54
N GLU A 257 40.33 14.44 16.86
CA GLU A 257 41.43 14.14 17.78
C GLU A 257 41.84 12.67 17.73
N VAL A 258 40.87 11.76 17.63
CA VAL A 258 41.13 10.33 17.44
C VAL A 258 41.92 10.11 16.16
N TYR A 259 41.46 10.68 15.04
CA TYR A 259 42.15 10.59 13.76
C TYR A 259 43.59 11.08 13.83
N GLU A 260 43.84 12.26 14.41
CA GLU A 260 45.17 12.84 14.53
C GLU A 260 46.10 12.00 15.42
N LYS A 261 45.59 11.46 16.53
CA LYS A 261 46.36 10.60 17.43
C LYS A 261 46.74 9.27 16.78
N VAL A 262 45.79 8.63 16.09
CA VAL A 262 46.04 7.39 15.34
C VAL A 262 47.03 7.63 14.21
N LYS A 263 46.88 8.72 13.46
CA LYS A 263 47.80 9.11 12.38
C LYS A 263 49.20 9.38 12.90
N LYS A 264 49.37 10.09 14.02
CA LYS A 264 50.70 10.41 14.58
C LYS A 264 51.39 9.21 15.26
N GLY A 265 50.62 8.25 15.79
CA GLY A 265 51.19 7.08 16.48
C GLY A 265 51.92 7.43 17.77
N VAL A 266 51.46 8.45 18.50
CA VAL A 266 52.06 8.88 19.78
C VAL A 266 51.90 7.76 20.80
N LYS A 267 52.95 7.44 21.58
CA LYS A 267 52.88 6.46 22.67
C LYS A 267 52.21 7.09 23.92
N PRO A 268 51.28 6.41 24.60
CA PRO A 268 50.70 5.11 24.26
C PRO A 268 49.80 5.17 23.03
N ILE A 269 49.96 4.17 22.15
CA ILE A 269 49.29 4.13 20.85
C ILE A 269 47.78 4.02 21.07
N LEU A 270 47.02 4.99 20.57
CA LEU A 270 45.57 4.99 20.71
C LEU A 270 44.95 3.84 19.90
N ARG A 271 44.15 3.02 20.58
CA ARG A 271 43.35 1.93 20.03
C ARG A 271 41.97 1.92 20.67
N PRO A 272 40.93 1.38 19.99
CA PRO A 272 39.60 1.23 20.57
C PRO A 272 39.63 0.39 21.86
N THR A 273 38.64 0.60 22.73
CA THR A 273 38.50 -0.16 23.96
C THR A 273 38.26 -1.65 23.67
N LEU A 274 38.93 -2.49 24.45
CA LEU A 274 38.83 -3.95 24.42
C LEU A 274 39.21 -4.52 25.80
N GLU A 275 38.29 -4.39 26.75
CA GLU A 275 38.42 -4.92 28.12
C GLU A 275 38.02 -6.41 28.21
N GLU A 276 38.57 -7.11 29.20
CA GLU A 276 38.44 -8.57 29.35
C GLU A 276 37.03 -9.04 29.77
N PHE A 277 36.22 -8.19 30.42
CA PHE A 277 34.92 -8.58 30.95
C PHE A 277 33.79 -8.61 29.90
N ASP A 278 33.93 -7.87 28.79
CA ASP A 278 32.91 -7.76 27.74
C ASP A 278 33.21 -8.58 26.47
N CYS A 279 34.45 -9.03 26.30
CA CYS A 279 34.85 -9.94 25.23
C CYS A 279 34.75 -11.39 25.74
N PRO A 280 34.05 -12.30 25.06
CA PRO A 280 33.67 -13.62 25.59
C PRO A 280 34.87 -14.56 25.74
N SER A 281 36.01 -14.22 25.13
CA SER A 281 37.25 -14.99 25.22
C SER A 281 38.45 -14.08 25.04
N ASP A 282 39.47 -14.28 25.89
CA ASP A 282 40.77 -13.61 25.74
C ASP A 282 41.44 -13.97 24.40
N GLU A 283 41.11 -15.14 23.84
CA GLU A 283 41.54 -15.54 22.51
C GLU A 283 41.00 -14.60 21.41
N LEU A 284 39.72 -14.23 21.43
CA LEU A 284 39.14 -13.27 20.48
C LEU A 284 39.78 -11.89 20.66
N ALA A 285 39.95 -11.45 21.91
CA ALA A 285 40.59 -10.16 22.19
C ALA A 285 42.02 -10.11 21.64
N THR A 286 42.79 -11.20 21.82
CA THR A 286 44.13 -11.36 21.26
C THR A 286 44.13 -11.31 19.73
N VAL A 287 43.17 -11.94 19.07
CA VAL A 287 43.04 -11.87 17.60
C VAL A 287 42.79 -10.42 17.15
N ILE A 288 41.85 -9.71 17.78
CA ILE A 288 41.55 -8.30 17.46
C ILE A 288 42.81 -7.43 17.66
N ARG A 289 43.53 -7.64 18.78
CA ARG A 289 44.77 -6.91 19.09
C ARG A 289 45.87 -7.09 18.05
N ARG A 290 46.01 -8.31 17.53
CA ARG A 290 46.97 -8.61 16.45
C ARG A 290 46.54 -7.99 15.12
N CYS A 291 45.25 -7.95 14.82
CA CYS A 291 44.74 -7.38 13.57
C CYS A 291 44.97 -5.86 13.47
N TRP A 292 44.92 -5.11 14.58
CA TRP A 292 45.18 -3.67 14.59
C TRP A 292 46.59 -3.28 15.06
N ALA A 293 47.54 -4.21 15.00
CA ALA A 293 48.94 -3.94 15.34
C ALA A 293 49.47 -2.72 14.57
N GLU A 294 50.32 -1.91 15.22
CA GLU A 294 50.90 -0.71 14.62
C GLU A 294 51.77 -1.05 13.40
N ASP A 295 52.59 -2.11 13.51
CA ASP A 295 53.34 -2.66 12.39
C ASP A 295 52.41 -3.53 11.51
N PRO A 296 52.26 -3.23 10.21
CA PRO A 296 51.50 -4.05 9.27
C PRO A 296 52.02 -5.50 9.13
N ALA A 297 53.31 -5.76 9.39
CA ALA A 297 53.91 -7.09 9.27
C ALA A 297 53.41 -8.08 10.34
N GLU A 298 53.10 -7.57 11.54
CA GLU A 298 52.60 -8.36 12.68
C GLU A 298 51.14 -8.81 12.50
N ARG A 299 50.41 -8.17 11.58
CA ARG A 299 48.99 -8.47 11.33
C ARG A 299 48.86 -9.81 10.59
N PRO A 300 47.98 -10.72 11.04
CA PRO A 300 47.73 -11.98 10.32
C PRO A 300 47.08 -11.73 8.96
N ASP A 301 47.16 -12.70 8.04
CA ASP A 301 46.37 -12.66 6.80
C ASP A 301 44.95 -13.23 7.01
N PHE A 302 44.05 -12.96 6.07
CA PHE A 302 42.66 -13.42 6.18
C PHE A 302 42.53 -14.96 6.10
N GLN A 303 43.49 -15.66 5.50
CA GLN A 303 43.49 -17.12 5.48
C GLN A 303 43.78 -17.71 6.87
N THR A 304 44.71 -17.11 7.60
CA THR A 304 45.02 -17.42 8.99
C THR A 304 43.84 -17.06 9.88
N LEU A 305 43.25 -15.86 9.72
CA LEU A 305 42.07 -15.43 10.46
C LEU A 305 40.88 -16.36 10.26
N LYS A 306 40.67 -16.87 9.04
CA LYS A 306 39.62 -17.86 8.74
C LYS A 306 39.75 -19.11 9.58
N SER A 307 40.98 -19.56 9.84
CA SER A 307 41.25 -20.71 10.70
C SER A 307 41.06 -20.38 12.18
N LEU A 308 41.49 -19.20 12.63
CA LEU A 308 41.40 -18.77 14.03
C LEU A 308 39.95 -18.56 14.47
N ILE A 309 39.16 -17.79 13.72
CA ILE A 309 37.75 -17.54 14.05
C ILE A 309 36.92 -18.83 13.97
N ARG A 310 37.25 -19.73 13.03
CA ARG A 310 36.59 -21.04 12.96
C ARG A 310 36.87 -21.91 14.18
N LYS A 311 38.06 -21.80 14.80
CA LYS A 311 38.38 -22.49 16.07
C LYS A 311 37.60 -21.88 17.22
N LEU A 312 37.55 -20.55 17.32
CA LEU A 312 36.76 -19.83 18.33
C LEU A 312 35.28 -20.22 18.29
N ASN A 313 34.71 -20.31 17.08
CA ASN A 313 33.31 -20.71 16.89
C ASN A 313 33.07 -22.21 17.20
N ARG A 314 34.08 -23.09 17.07
CA ARG A 314 33.95 -24.52 17.39
C ARG A 314 33.97 -24.84 18.87
N ASN A 315 34.54 -23.96 19.69
CA ASN A 315 34.53 -24.11 21.14
C ASN A 315 33.15 -23.74 21.74
N GLY A 316 32.29 -23.05 20.97
CA GLY A 316 30.88 -22.80 21.26
C GLY A 316 29.96 -23.91 20.70
N ASP A 317 30.02 -25.08 21.32
CA ASP A 317 29.07 -26.21 21.26
C ASP A 317 28.83 -26.98 19.93
N LYS A 318 28.85 -28.30 20.05
CA LYS A 318 28.74 -29.28 18.95
C LYS A 318 27.28 -29.76 18.84
N GLY A 319 26.40 -28.98 18.23
CA GLY A 319 25.07 -29.46 17.82
C GLY A 319 24.05 -28.35 17.61
N ASN A 320 23.29 -28.41 16.52
CA ASN A 320 22.06 -27.63 16.30
C ASN A 320 22.17 -26.09 16.23
N ILE A 321 23.30 -25.51 15.83
CA ILE A 321 23.42 -24.04 15.63
C ILE A 321 22.56 -23.55 14.47
N LEU A 322 22.59 -24.26 13.34
CA LEU A 322 21.79 -23.90 12.16
C LEU A 322 20.30 -24.12 12.43
N ASP A 323 19.95 -25.19 13.15
CA ASP A 323 18.56 -25.52 13.50
C ASP A 323 17.97 -24.54 14.51
N ASN A 324 18.76 -24.05 15.48
CA ASN A 324 18.30 -23.01 16.40
C ASN A 324 18.11 -21.64 15.73
N LEU A 325 18.97 -21.29 14.76
CA LEU A 325 18.80 -20.07 13.95
C LEU A 325 17.62 -20.20 12.98
N LEU A 326 17.50 -21.33 12.29
CA LEU A 326 16.35 -21.65 11.43
C LEU A 326 15.05 -21.63 12.23
N SER A 327 15.02 -22.26 13.41
CA SER A 327 13.84 -22.27 14.28
C SER A 327 13.44 -20.87 14.73
N ARG A 328 14.41 -20.02 15.13
CA ARG A 328 14.11 -18.62 15.47
C ARG A 328 13.61 -17.84 14.27
N MET A 329 14.19 -18.03 13.09
CA MET A 329 13.75 -17.37 11.85
C MET A 329 12.36 -17.84 11.39
N GLU A 330 12.06 -19.13 11.49
CA GLU A 330 10.72 -19.68 11.25
C GLU A 330 9.71 -19.11 12.24
N GLN A 331 10.08 -18.97 13.52
CA GLN A 331 9.20 -18.37 14.51
C GLN A 331 8.89 -16.90 14.19
N TYR A 332 9.89 -16.12 13.76
CA TYR A 332 9.67 -14.75 13.28
C TYR A 332 8.82 -14.70 12.00
N ALA A 333 9.05 -15.61 11.05
CA ALA A 333 8.26 -15.69 9.82
C ALA A 333 6.80 -16.06 10.12
N ASN A 334 6.56 -17.08 10.94
CA ASN A 334 5.23 -17.52 11.36
C ASN A 334 4.49 -16.42 12.15
N ASN A 335 5.18 -15.69 13.03
CA ASN A 335 4.58 -14.57 13.74
C ASN A 335 4.18 -13.44 12.79
N LEU A 336 5.00 -13.16 11.78
CA LEU A 336 4.69 -12.15 10.77
C LEU A 336 3.53 -12.60 9.88
N GLU A 337 3.49 -13.86 9.47
CA GLU A 337 2.39 -14.45 8.71
C GLU A 337 1.07 -14.40 9.50
N ALA A 338 1.10 -14.72 10.80
CA ALA A 338 -0.06 -14.61 11.68
C ALA A 338 -0.56 -13.16 11.77
N LEU A 339 0.35 -12.19 11.94
CA LEU A 339 0.00 -10.77 12.00
C LEU A 339 -0.55 -10.26 10.65
N VAL A 340 0.02 -10.71 9.52
CA VAL A 340 -0.48 -10.38 8.18
C VAL A 340 -1.85 -11.01 7.96
N ALA A 341 -2.08 -12.25 8.39
CA ALA A 341 -3.36 -12.92 8.28
C ALA A 341 -4.44 -12.20 9.09
N GLU A 342 -4.14 -11.82 10.33
CA GLU A 342 -5.03 -11.03 11.21
C GLU A 342 -5.39 -9.68 10.57
N ARG A 343 -4.38 -8.90 10.15
CA ARG A 343 -4.59 -7.62 9.45
C ARG A 343 -5.38 -7.77 8.15
N THR A 344 -5.17 -8.86 7.43
CA THR A 344 -5.91 -9.14 6.18
C THR A 344 -7.36 -9.48 6.49
N GLN A 345 -7.63 -10.20 7.58
CA GLN A 345 -8.98 -10.50 8.03
C GLN A 345 -9.71 -9.23 8.46
N ASP A 346 -9.10 -8.39 9.29
CA ASP A 346 -9.68 -7.10 9.70
C ASP A 346 -10.04 -6.23 8.48
N TYR A 347 -9.13 -6.15 7.51
CA TYR A 347 -9.35 -5.42 6.28
C TYR A 347 -10.53 -5.99 5.47
N LEU A 348 -10.66 -7.32 5.38
CA LEU A 348 -11.77 -7.96 4.67
C LEU A 348 -13.11 -7.70 5.37
N GLU A 349 -13.14 -7.72 6.71
CA GLU A 349 -14.34 -7.41 7.48
C GLU A 349 -14.76 -5.95 7.32
N GLU A 350 -13.81 -5.02 7.40
CA GLU A 350 -14.07 -3.59 7.23
C GLU A 350 -14.51 -3.27 5.79
N LYS A 351 -13.87 -3.91 4.80
CA LYS A 351 -14.28 -3.84 3.40
C LYS A 351 -15.72 -4.33 3.22
N LYS A 352 -16.08 -5.46 3.81
CA LYS A 352 -17.43 -6.03 3.71
C LYS A 352 -18.47 -5.07 4.31
N ARG A 353 -18.21 -4.50 5.51
CA ARG A 353 -19.11 -3.51 6.13
C ARG A 353 -19.29 -2.27 5.25
N ALA A 354 -18.21 -1.78 4.61
CA ALA A 354 -18.28 -0.65 3.70
C ALA A 354 -19.08 -0.96 2.42
N GLU A 355 -18.91 -2.16 1.85
CA GLU A 355 -19.68 -2.62 0.69
C GLU A 355 -21.16 -2.80 1.01
N ASP A 356 -21.50 -3.42 2.15
CA ASP A 356 -22.89 -3.61 2.59
C ASP A 356 -23.60 -2.26 2.81
N LEU A 357 -22.92 -1.28 3.39
CA LEU A 357 -23.43 0.09 3.53
C LEU A 357 -23.60 0.80 2.18
N LEU A 358 -22.71 0.54 1.22
CA LEU A 358 -22.85 1.12 -0.12
C LEU A 358 -24.04 0.52 -0.87
N TYR A 359 -24.25 -0.80 -0.74
CA TYR A 359 -25.39 -1.51 -1.34
C TYR A 359 -26.73 -1.16 -0.71
N SER A 360 -26.76 -0.68 0.53
CA SER A 360 -27.99 -0.18 1.15
C SER A 360 -28.39 1.22 0.65
N MET A 361 -27.44 2.01 0.13
CA MET A 361 -27.70 3.35 -0.40
C MET A 361 -27.84 3.39 -1.93
N LEU A 362 -27.19 2.48 -2.65
CA LEU A 362 -27.15 2.48 -4.12
C LEU A 362 -27.41 1.08 -4.69
N PRO A 363 -27.96 0.98 -5.91
CA PRO A 363 -28.12 -0.32 -6.54
C PRO A 363 -26.78 -1.02 -6.76
N LYS A 364 -26.76 -2.36 -6.62
CA LYS A 364 -25.54 -3.18 -6.71
C LYS A 364 -24.72 -2.95 -7.98
N SER A 365 -25.37 -2.79 -9.13
CA SER A 365 -24.72 -2.53 -10.42
C SER A 365 -23.95 -1.20 -10.40
N VAL A 366 -24.57 -0.15 -9.85
CA VAL A 366 -24.02 1.21 -9.73
C VAL A 366 -22.90 1.26 -8.67
N ALA A 367 -23.14 0.66 -7.50
CA ALA A 367 -22.16 0.55 -6.43
C ALA A 367 -20.88 -0.16 -6.90
N SER A 368 -21.01 -1.24 -7.67
CA SER A 368 -19.88 -1.98 -8.23
C SER A 368 -19.03 -1.13 -9.19
N CYS A 369 -19.66 -0.27 -10.00
CA CYS A 369 -18.94 0.66 -10.87
C CYS A 369 -18.16 1.70 -10.06
N LEU A 370 -18.76 2.24 -8.99
CA LEU A 370 -18.11 3.20 -8.09
C LEU A 370 -16.93 2.58 -7.34
N ILE A 371 -17.06 1.34 -6.84
CA ILE A 371 -15.96 0.59 -6.21
C ILE A 371 -14.78 0.42 -7.17
N ARG A 372 -15.05 0.23 -8.47
CA ARG A 372 -14.02 0.13 -9.52
C ARG A 372 -13.43 1.47 -9.96
N GLY A 373 -13.87 2.59 -9.37
CA GLY A 373 -13.45 3.94 -9.75
C GLY A 373 -13.96 4.37 -11.14
N GLN A 374 -15.01 3.73 -11.66
CA GLN A 374 -15.62 4.07 -12.94
C GLN A 374 -16.72 5.12 -12.72
N SER A 375 -16.79 6.11 -13.61
CA SER A 375 -17.90 7.06 -13.63
C SER A 375 -19.18 6.35 -14.08
N VAL A 376 -20.25 6.48 -13.31
CA VAL A 376 -21.57 5.96 -13.70
C VAL A 376 -22.18 6.91 -14.71
N VAL A 377 -22.32 6.46 -15.96
CA VAL A 377 -22.95 7.23 -17.04
C VAL A 377 -24.46 7.11 -16.88
N ALA A 378 -25.18 8.21 -17.15
CA ALA A 378 -26.65 8.18 -17.19
C ALA A 378 -27.13 7.24 -18.30
N GLU A 379 -28.09 6.37 -18.00
CA GLU A 379 -28.68 5.43 -18.93
C GLU A 379 -30.15 5.78 -19.19
N THR A 380 -30.60 5.59 -20.43
CA THR A 380 -31.99 5.73 -20.83
C THR A 380 -32.70 4.39 -20.75
N PHE A 381 -33.87 4.38 -20.09
CA PHE A 381 -34.76 3.24 -19.97
C PHE A 381 -36.07 3.59 -20.67
N GLU A 382 -36.41 2.84 -21.71
CA GLU A 382 -37.59 3.14 -22.55
C GLU A 382 -38.90 2.79 -21.86
N ASN A 383 -38.94 1.70 -21.09
CA ASN A 383 -40.12 1.19 -20.43
C ASN A 383 -39.85 0.94 -18.95
N VAL A 384 -40.36 1.84 -18.10
CA VAL A 384 -40.40 1.68 -16.64
C VAL A 384 -41.77 2.05 -16.12
N THR A 385 -42.22 1.38 -15.05
CA THR A 385 -43.43 1.79 -14.33
C THR A 385 -43.03 2.41 -13.01
N ILE A 386 -43.53 3.62 -12.76
CA ILE A 386 -43.30 4.38 -11.53
C ILE A 386 -44.55 4.33 -10.67
N TYR A 387 -44.33 4.01 -9.41
CA TYR A 387 -45.27 4.14 -8.31
C TYR A 387 -44.99 5.42 -7.54
N PHE A 388 -46.04 6.21 -7.32
CA PHE A 388 -46.07 7.29 -6.35
C PHE A 388 -47.20 7.05 -5.37
N SER A 389 -46.92 7.25 -4.09
CA SER A 389 -47.98 7.34 -3.09
C SER A 389 -47.80 8.51 -2.15
N ASP A 390 -48.92 9.00 -1.66
CA ASP A 390 -49.00 10.09 -0.68
C ASP A 390 -49.97 9.72 0.45
N ILE A 391 -49.78 10.32 1.62
CA ILE A 391 -50.61 10.09 2.80
C ILE A 391 -51.70 11.17 2.84
N CYS A 392 -52.94 10.79 2.59
CA CYS A 392 -54.06 11.71 2.58
C CYS A 392 -54.24 12.36 3.96
N GLY A 393 -54.13 13.69 4.02
CA GLY A 393 -54.30 14.45 5.26
C GLY A 393 -53.08 14.48 6.18
N PHE A 394 -51.90 14.09 5.68
CA PHE A 394 -50.66 14.09 6.44
C PHE A 394 -50.33 15.46 7.06
N THR A 395 -50.51 16.57 6.33
CA THR A 395 -50.24 17.91 6.86
C THR A 395 -51.04 18.19 8.14
N ALA A 396 -52.32 17.81 8.17
CA ALA A 396 -53.18 17.97 9.35
C ALA A 396 -52.74 17.05 10.49
N LEU A 397 -52.38 15.80 10.16
CA LEU A 397 -51.86 14.83 11.13
C LEU A 397 -50.53 15.29 11.74
N SER A 398 -49.61 15.82 10.93
CA SER A 398 -48.32 16.35 11.36
C SER A 398 -48.46 17.61 12.21
N ALA A 399 -49.46 18.45 11.93
CA ALA A 399 -49.73 19.65 12.71
C ALA A 399 -50.33 19.32 14.10
N ALA A 400 -51.06 18.20 14.20
CA ALA A 400 -51.72 17.75 15.42
C ALA A 400 -50.87 16.78 16.27
N SER A 401 -49.68 16.40 15.82
CA SER A 401 -48.79 15.44 16.48
C SER A 401 -47.41 16.05 16.74
N THR A 402 -46.71 15.55 17.76
CA THR A 402 -45.34 16.03 18.04
C THR A 402 -44.36 15.56 16.96
N PRO A 403 -43.26 16.29 16.69
CA PRO A 403 -42.27 15.87 15.69
C PRO A 403 -41.74 14.45 15.92
N MET A 404 -41.49 14.06 17.17
CA MET A 404 -41.02 12.71 17.51
C MET A 404 -42.06 11.62 17.16
N GLN A 405 -43.35 11.90 17.38
CA GLN A 405 -44.43 10.98 17.00
C GLN A 405 -44.60 10.86 15.49
N VAL A 406 -44.39 11.96 14.74
CA VAL A 406 -44.43 11.95 13.27
C VAL A 406 -43.27 11.13 12.71
N VAL A 407 -42.05 11.30 13.25
CA VAL A 407 -40.89 10.49 12.86
C VAL A 407 -41.12 9.00 13.14
N ALA A 408 -41.63 8.66 14.32
CA ALA A 408 -41.94 7.27 14.66
C ALA A 408 -43.01 6.67 13.73
N LEU A 409 -44.06 7.43 13.41
CA LEU A 409 -45.10 7.01 12.47
C LEU A 409 -44.54 6.74 11.07
N LEU A 410 -43.74 7.65 10.52
CA LEU A 410 -43.12 7.49 9.21
C LEU A 410 -42.16 6.29 9.20
N ASN A 411 -41.38 6.10 10.26
CA ASN A 411 -40.48 4.96 10.38
C ASN A 411 -41.24 3.62 10.41
N ASP A 412 -42.31 3.53 11.20
CA ASP A 412 -43.15 2.32 11.28
C ASP A 412 -43.83 2.03 9.92
N LEU A 413 -44.34 3.06 9.26
CA LEU A 413 -44.98 2.94 7.94
C LEU A 413 -43.97 2.49 6.86
N TYR A 414 -42.81 3.14 6.78
CA TYR A 414 -41.80 2.81 5.79
C TYR A 414 -41.11 1.48 6.07
N THR A 415 -40.99 1.05 7.33
CA THR A 415 -40.53 -0.32 7.65
C THR A 415 -41.52 -1.36 7.12
N MET A 416 -42.83 -1.10 7.26
CA MET A 416 -43.86 -1.97 6.70
C MET A 416 -43.81 -1.98 5.16
N PHE A 417 -43.64 -0.81 4.53
CA PHE A 417 -43.49 -0.75 3.07
C PHE A 417 -42.24 -1.50 2.60
N ASP A 418 -41.09 -1.23 3.20
CA ASP A 418 -39.81 -1.84 2.83
C ASP A 418 -39.88 -3.37 2.95
N SER A 419 -40.56 -3.94 3.96
CA SER A 419 -40.77 -5.40 4.06
C SER A 419 -41.69 -5.99 2.99
N ILE A 420 -42.66 -5.22 2.48
CA ILE A 420 -43.47 -5.64 1.33
C ILE A 420 -42.65 -5.59 0.05
N LEU A 421 -41.83 -4.55 -0.13
CA LEU A 421 -41.00 -4.33 -1.32
C LEU A 421 -40.01 -5.48 -1.56
N GLU A 422 -39.47 -6.11 -0.51
CA GLU A 422 -38.53 -7.25 -0.63
C GLU A 422 -39.09 -8.44 -1.42
N ASN A 423 -40.41 -8.55 -1.56
CA ASN A 423 -41.07 -9.64 -2.30
C ASN A 423 -41.28 -9.34 -3.79
N PHE A 424 -40.93 -8.15 -4.27
CA PHE A 424 -41.18 -7.70 -5.64
C PHE A 424 -39.90 -7.21 -6.32
N ASP A 425 -39.84 -7.31 -7.65
CA ASP A 425 -38.72 -6.78 -8.44
C ASP A 425 -38.88 -5.26 -8.63
N VAL A 426 -38.57 -4.50 -7.58
CA VAL A 426 -38.74 -3.05 -7.50
C VAL A 426 -37.54 -2.37 -6.84
N TYR A 427 -37.30 -1.11 -7.21
CA TYR A 427 -36.24 -0.27 -6.65
C TYR A 427 -36.83 0.98 -5.98
N LYS A 428 -36.43 1.22 -4.73
CA LYS A 428 -36.77 2.42 -3.95
C LYS A 428 -35.85 3.57 -4.35
N VAL A 429 -36.42 4.68 -4.81
CA VAL A 429 -35.66 5.83 -5.31
C VAL A 429 -35.36 6.81 -4.17
N GLU A 430 -36.33 7.64 -3.81
CA GLU A 430 -36.23 8.62 -2.74
C GLU A 430 -37.61 8.82 -2.10
N THR A 431 -37.63 9.25 -0.85
CA THR A 431 -38.84 9.78 -0.21
C THR A 431 -38.85 11.29 -0.33
N ILE A 432 -39.96 11.87 -0.78
CA ILE A 432 -40.12 13.32 -0.93
C ILE A 432 -41.19 13.75 0.06
N GLY A 433 -40.77 14.10 1.28
CA GLY A 433 -41.71 14.39 2.37
C GLY A 433 -42.48 13.15 2.82
N ASP A 434 -43.80 13.20 2.68
CA ASP A 434 -44.76 12.12 2.89
C ASP A 434 -45.00 11.24 1.65
N ALA A 435 -44.40 11.61 0.51
CA ALA A 435 -44.49 10.82 -0.70
C ALA A 435 -43.45 9.70 -0.77
N TYR A 436 -43.89 8.51 -1.18
CA TYR A 436 -43.07 7.32 -1.35
C TYR A 436 -42.99 6.94 -2.84
N MET A 437 -41.76 6.90 -3.38
CA MET A 437 -41.50 6.66 -4.81
C MET A 437 -40.76 5.34 -5.01
N VAL A 438 -41.36 4.48 -5.86
CA VAL A 438 -40.81 3.17 -6.22
C VAL A 438 -40.90 2.99 -7.72
N VAL A 439 -39.95 2.26 -8.30
CA VAL A 439 -39.92 2.02 -9.75
C VAL A 439 -39.56 0.57 -10.05
N SER A 440 -40.07 0.03 -11.15
CA SER A 440 -39.63 -1.26 -11.70
C SER A 440 -39.21 -1.09 -13.16
N GLY A 441 -38.37 -2.00 -13.65
CA GLY A 441 -37.74 -1.93 -14.98
C GLY A 441 -36.39 -1.21 -14.99
N LEU A 442 -35.91 -0.78 -13.81
CA LEU A 442 -34.55 -0.26 -13.59
C LEU A 442 -34.07 -0.60 -12.17
N PRO A 443 -32.74 -0.61 -11.91
CA PRO A 443 -31.65 -0.42 -12.86
C PRO A 443 -31.45 -1.60 -13.83
N CYS A 444 -32.09 -2.74 -13.57
CA CYS A 444 -32.11 -3.89 -14.47
C CYS A 444 -33.42 -3.90 -15.26
N LYS A 445 -33.33 -4.00 -16.59
CA LYS A 445 -34.51 -4.09 -17.48
C LYS A 445 -35.18 -5.45 -17.29
N ASN A 446 -36.49 -5.47 -17.02
CA ASN A 446 -37.25 -6.70 -16.80
C ASN A 446 -38.36 -6.94 -17.85
N GLY A 447 -38.24 -6.33 -19.03
CA GLY A 447 -39.24 -6.41 -20.09
C GLY A 447 -40.57 -5.81 -19.63
N LYS A 448 -41.72 -6.36 -20.04
CA LYS A 448 -43.05 -5.83 -19.64
C LYS A 448 -43.43 -6.14 -18.18
N ARG A 449 -42.60 -6.86 -17.43
CA ARG A 449 -42.91 -7.24 -16.04
C ARG A 449 -42.96 -6.05 -15.10
N HIS A 450 -42.28 -4.93 -15.40
CA HIS A 450 -42.28 -3.74 -14.54
C HIS A 450 -43.69 -3.28 -14.13
N ALA A 451 -44.66 -3.30 -15.04
CA ALA A 451 -46.02 -2.86 -14.75
C ALA A 451 -46.73 -3.84 -13.81
N ARG A 452 -46.54 -5.14 -14.04
CA ARG A 452 -47.09 -6.22 -13.21
C ARG A 452 -46.55 -6.18 -11.78
N GLU A 453 -45.23 -6.05 -11.63
CA GLU A 453 -44.58 -5.99 -10.31
C GLU A 453 -45.08 -4.79 -9.50
N ILE A 454 -45.16 -3.61 -10.13
CA ILE A 454 -45.68 -2.41 -9.47
C ILE A 454 -47.17 -2.53 -9.15
N ALA A 455 -48.00 -3.10 -10.05
CA ALA A 455 -49.42 -3.30 -9.80
C ALA A 455 -49.67 -4.22 -8.59
N ARG A 456 -48.98 -5.36 -8.53
CA ARG A 456 -49.05 -6.31 -7.41
C ARG A 456 -48.57 -5.69 -6.10
N MET A 457 -47.42 -5.02 -6.14
CA MET A 457 -46.88 -4.30 -4.98
C MET A 457 -47.90 -3.25 -4.48
N SER A 458 -48.54 -2.50 -5.39
CA SER A 458 -49.52 -1.47 -5.04
C SER A 458 -50.75 -2.05 -4.32
N LEU A 459 -51.25 -3.20 -4.79
CA LEU A 459 -52.35 -3.92 -4.15
C LEU A 459 -51.95 -4.43 -2.77
N ALA A 460 -50.74 -4.99 -2.63
CA ALA A 460 -50.20 -5.46 -1.36
C ALA A 460 -50.02 -4.32 -0.35
N LEU A 461 -49.42 -3.19 -0.75
CA LEU A 461 -49.25 -2.00 0.07
C LEU A 461 -50.60 -1.42 0.52
N LEU A 462 -51.57 -1.31 -0.40
CA LEU A 462 -52.91 -0.82 -0.08
C LEU A 462 -53.61 -1.71 0.95
N ASN A 463 -53.43 -3.03 0.87
CA ASN A 463 -53.97 -3.97 1.85
C ASN A 463 -53.22 -3.89 3.20
N GLY A 464 -51.90 -3.76 3.19
CA GLY A 464 -51.09 -3.59 4.41
C GLY A 464 -51.47 -2.33 5.20
N VAL A 465 -51.74 -1.22 4.50
CA VAL A 465 -52.19 0.04 5.12
C VAL A 465 -53.53 -0.10 5.83
N LYS A 466 -54.45 -0.97 5.35
CA LYS A 466 -55.74 -1.20 6.04
C LYS A 466 -55.57 -1.80 7.43
N SER A 467 -54.52 -2.59 7.64
CA SER A 467 -54.17 -3.20 8.93
C SER A 467 -53.24 -2.33 9.80
N PHE A 468 -52.66 -1.27 9.23
CA PHE A 468 -51.70 -0.41 9.91
C PHE A 468 -52.40 0.47 10.96
N LYS A 469 -51.87 0.51 12.19
CA LYS A 469 -52.40 1.33 13.28
C LYS A 469 -51.40 2.39 13.71
N ILE A 470 -51.88 3.63 13.87
CA ILE A 470 -51.04 4.75 14.32
C ILE A 470 -50.86 4.64 15.83
N ARG A 471 -49.62 4.42 16.29
CA ARG A 471 -49.30 4.13 17.71
C ARG A 471 -49.79 5.17 18.70
N HIS A 472 -49.77 6.45 18.31
CA HIS A 472 -50.20 7.58 19.15
C HIS A 472 -51.66 8.00 18.91
N ARG A 473 -52.33 7.45 17.90
CA ARG A 473 -53.72 7.73 17.51
C ARG A 473 -54.40 6.48 16.93
N PRO A 474 -54.67 5.45 17.75
CA PRO A 474 -55.10 4.15 17.27
C PRO A 474 -56.48 4.15 16.55
N GLU A 475 -57.31 5.16 16.79
CA GLU A 475 -58.62 5.33 16.15
C GLU A 475 -58.54 5.94 14.74
N ASP A 476 -57.44 6.65 14.44
CA ASP A 476 -57.24 7.28 13.13
C ASP A 476 -56.71 6.23 12.14
N LYS A 477 -57.40 6.07 11.00
CA LYS A 477 -56.97 5.18 9.92
C LYS A 477 -56.18 5.95 8.88
N LEU A 478 -54.97 5.47 8.59
CA LEU A 478 -54.15 6.01 7.51
C LEU A 478 -54.83 5.74 6.16
N LYS A 479 -54.92 6.77 5.32
CA LYS A 479 -55.45 6.65 3.96
C LYS A 479 -54.33 6.97 2.98
N LEU A 480 -54.02 6.00 2.14
CA LEU A 480 -53.01 6.15 1.09
C LEU A 480 -53.71 6.46 -0.24
N ARG A 481 -53.13 7.34 -1.03
CA ARG A 481 -53.47 7.52 -2.44
C ARG A 481 -52.29 7.05 -3.29
N ILE A 482 -52.57 6.32 -4.35
CA ILE A 482 -51.53 5.72 -5.21
C ILE A 482 -51.73 6.16 -6.65
N GLY A 483 -50.63 6.51 -7.32
CA GLY A 483 -50.56 6.83 -8.74
C GLY A 483 -49.53 5.98 -9.47
N LEU A 484 -49.91 5.41 -10.61
CA LEU A 484 -49.07 4.56 -11.45
C LEU A 484 -48.97 5.10 -12.87
N HIS A 485 -47.76 5.22 -13.39
CA HIS A 485 -47.56 5.58 -14.79
C HIS A 485 -46.35 4.88 -15.39
N THR A 486 -46.46 4.51 -16.65
CA THR A 486 -45.42 3.84 -17.42
C THR A 486 -44.91 4.75 -18.52
N GLY A 487 -43.59 4.82 -18.68
CA GLY A 487 -42.97 5.53 -19.78
C GLY A 487 -41.45 5.50 -19.71
N SER A 488 -40.80 6.33 -20.52
CA SER A 488 -39.34 6.39 -20.61
C SER A 488 -38.71 7.33 -19.58
N VAL A 489 -37.59 6.93 -18.98
CA VAL A 489 -36.81 7.75 -18.06
C VAL A 489 -35.32 7.70 -18.37
N VAL A 490 -34.60 8.74 -17.94
CA VAL A 490 -33.14 8.74 -17.85
C VAL A 490 -32.77 8.59 -16.39
N ALA A 491 -31.98 7.59 -16.04
CA ALA A 491 -31.53 7.36 -14.67
C ALA A 491 -30.00 7.50 -14.56
N GLY A 492 -29.52 8.10 -13.48
CA GLY A 492 -28.10 8.36 -13.29
C GLY A 492 -27.75 8.75 -11.86
N VAL A 493 -26.46 8.69 -11.53
CA VAL A 493 -25.96 9.09 -10.20
C VAL A 493 -25.67 10.59 -10.18
N VAL A 494 -26.25 11.30 -9.23
CA VAL A 494 -26.03 12.73 -9.01
C VAL A 494 -25.34 12.97 -7.68
N GLY A 495 -24.34 13.85 -7.68
CA GLY A 495 -23.60 14.26 -6.48
C GLY A 495 -22.30 13.48 -6.27
N LEU A 496 -21.24 14.20 -5.85
CA LEU A 496 -19.92 13.63 -5.58
C LEU A 496 -19.75 13.15 -4.13
N LYS A 497 -20.31 13.89 -3.16
CA LYS A 497 -20.18 13.59 -1.72
C LYS A 497 -21.27 12.65 -1.20
N MET A 498 -22.49 12.79 -1.72
CA MET A 498 -23.65 11.96 -1.38
C MET A 498 -24.28 11.52 -2.69
N PRO A 499 -23.75 10.46 -3.34
CA PRO A 499 -24.27 9.98 -4.61
C PRO A 499 -25.69 9.45 -4.42
N ARG A 500 -26.63 9.93 -5.24
CA ARG A 500 -28.01 9.43 -5.28
C ARG A 500 -28.35 8.95 -6.68
N TYR A 501 -29.08 7.84 -6.77
CA TYR A 501 -29.56 7.32 -8.04
C TYR A 501 -30.90 8.00 -8.38
N CYS A 502 -30.83 9.04 -9.21
CA CYS A 502 -31.98 9.88 -9.53
C CYS A 502 -32.58 9.50 -10.89
N LEU A 503 -33.90 9.66 -11.02
CA LEU A 503 -34.64 9.51 -12.27
C LEU A 503 -35.05 10.88 -12.81
N PHE A 504 -34.89 11.06 -14.12
CA PHE A 504 -35.25 12.26 -14.84
C PHE A 504 -36.16 11.90 -16.02
N GLY A 505 -37.21 12.69 -16.21
CA GLY A 505 -38.12 12.52 -17.34
C GLY A 505 -39.54 12.98 -17.01
N ASP A 506 -40.33 13.17 -18.06
CA ASP A 506 -41.74 13.54 -17.93
C ASP A 506 -42.60 12.43 -17.29
N THR A 507 -42.15 11.18 -17.37
CA THR A 507 -42.80 10.02 -16.70
C THR A 507 -42.85 10.21 -15.18
N VAL A 508 -41.82 10.77 -14.54
CA VAL A 508 -41.82 11.04 -13.09
C VAL A 508 -42.91 12.05 -12.73
N ASN A 509 -42.99 13.14 -13.51
CA ASN A 509 -44.00 14.19 -13.31
C ASN A 509 -45.42 13.69 -13.58
N THR A 510 -45.60 12.84 -14.59
CA THR A 510 -46.91 12.27 -14.93
C THR A 510 -47.35 11.26 -13.87
N ALA A 511 -46.44 10.43 -13.34
CA ALA A 511 -46.73 9.51 -12.24
C ALA A 511 -47.17 10.25 -10.96
N SER A 512 -46.45 11.32 -10.59
CA SER A 512 -46.85 12.21 -9.48
C SER A 512 -48.23 12.83 -9.72
N ARG A 513 -48.58 13.19 -10.96
CA ARG A 513 -49.93 13.70 -11.29
C ARG A 513 -51.02 12.63 -11.22
N MET A 514 -50.72 11.35 -11.52
CA MET A 514 -51.67 10.26 -11.26
C MET A 514 -51.96 10.16 -9.78
N GLU A 515 -50.93 10.22 -8.94
CA GLU A 515 -51.09 10.19 -7.48
C GLU A 515 -51.93 11.39 -7.03
N SER A 516 -51.55 12.60 -7.46
CA SER A 516 -52.15 13.86 -7.03
C SER A 516 -53.57 14.11 -7.55
N ASN A 517 -54.03 13.35 -8.55
CA ASN A 517 -55.43 13.31 -8.96
C ASN A 517 -56.16 12.05 -8.47
N GLY A 518 -55.48 11.13 -7.79
CA GLY A 518 -56.04 9.91 -7.23
C GLY A 518 -57.02 10.16 -6.07
N LEU A 519 -57.80 9.13 -5.73
CA LEU A 519 -58.71 9.13 -4.58
C LEU A 519 -58.11 8.35 -3.40
N PRO A 520 -58.47 8.69 -2.15
CA PRO A 520 -58.04 7.94 -0.99
C PRO A 520 -58.42 6.46 -1.09
N LEU A 521 -57.48 5.60 -0.73
CA LEU A 521 -57.58 4.13 -0.77
C LEU A 521 -57.85 3.54 -2.16
N ARG A 522 -57.48 4.25 -3.23
CA ARG A 522 -57.54 3.74 -4.60
C ARG A 522 -56.20 3.89 -5.32
N ILE A 523 -55.99 3.02 -6.30
CA ILE A 523 -54.81 2.99 -7.16
C ILE A 523 -55.19 3.57 -8.52
N HIS A 524 -54.72 4.78 -8.81
CA HIS A 524 -54.96 5.49 -10.07
C HIS A 524 -53.85 5.16 -11.07
N MET A 525 -54.20 4.83 -12.31
CA MET A 525 -53.21 4.56 -13.35
C MET A 525 -53.49 5.30 -14.67
N SER A 526 -52.42 5.57 -15.41
CA SER A 526 -52.47 6.08 -16.78
C SER A 526 -52.85 5.00 -17.79
N HIS A 527 -53.29 5.41 -18.99
CA HIS A 527 -53.54 4.53 -20.12
C HIS A 527 -52.35 3.62 -20.47
N ASP A 528 -51.13 4.16 -20.50
CA ASP A 528 -49.93 3.39 -20.90
C ASP A 528 -49.65 2.19 -19.98
N THR A 529 -49.87 2.36 -18.67
CA THR A 529 -49.75 1.26 -17.70
C THR A 529 -50.84 0.22 -17.92
N LYS A 530 -52.07 0.67 -18.22
CA LYS A 530 -53.22 -0.22 -18.46
C LYS A 530 -52.99 -1.09 -19.68
N GLU A 531 -52.50 -0.55 -20.79
CA GLU A 531 -52.21 -1.34 -22.00
C GLU A 531 -51.26 -2.50 -21.72
N ILE A 532 -50.22 -2.28 -20.91
CA ILE A 532 -49.28 -3.34 -20.56
C ILE A 532 -49.92 -4.36 -19.62
N LEU A 533 -50.75 -3.92 -18.67
CA LEU A 533 -51.46 -4.83 -17.75
C LEU A 533 -52.49 -5.69 -18.47
N ASP A 534 -53.14 -5.18 -19.52
CA ASP A 534 -54.10 -5.93 -20.34
C ASP A 534 -53.46 -7.15 -21.01
N GLU A 535 -52.19 -7.07 -21.41
CA GLU A 535 -51.46 -8.20 -22.02
C GLU A 535 -51.33 -9.40 -21.07
N PHE A 536 -51.41 -9.16 -19.76
CA PHE A 536 -51.36 -10.22 -18.76
C PHE A 536 -52.74 -10.85 -18.51
N GLY A 537 -53.83 -10.10 -18.72
CA GLY A 537 -55.20 -10.62 -18.73
C GLY A 537 -55.81 -11.01 -17.38
N HIS A 538 -55.17 -10.70 -16.25
CA HIS A 538 -55.65 -11.07 -14.89
C HIS A 538 -55.81 -9.89 -13.93
N PHE A 539 -55.62 -8.65 -14.38
CA PHE A 539 -55.83 -7.47 -13.54
C PHE A 539 -57.23 -6.90 -13.71
N ILE A 540 -57.90 -6.62 -12.59
CA ILE A 540 -59.24 -6.04 -12.57
C ILE A 540 -59.10 -4.51 -12.62
N VAL A 541 -59.39 -3.94 -13.79
CA VAL A 541 -59.23 -2.51 -14.08
C VAL A 541 -60.59 -1.88 -14.41
N GLU A 542 -60.86 -0.70 -13.85
CA GLU A 542 -62.10 0.07 -14.05
C GLU A 542 -61.80 1.41 -14.74
N LEU A 543 -62.59 1.77 -15.75
CA LEU A 543 -62.45 3.07 -16.43
C LEU A 543 -62.88 4.20 -15.50
N ARG A 544 -61.97 5.15 -15.23
CA ARG A 544 -62.28 6.37 -14.47
C ARG A 544 -62.91 7.45 -15.34
N GLY A 545 -62.48 7.53 -16.60
CA GLY A 545 -62.85 8.59 -17.55
C GLY A 545 -61.75 9.63 -17.75
N GLU A 546 -62.11 10.77 -18.35
CA GLU A 546 -61.18 11.88 -18.63
C GLU A 546 -60.87 12.68 -17.36
N VAL A 547 -59.59 12.82 -17.04
CA VAL A 547 -59.08 13.66 -15.96
C VAL A 547 -58.23 14.77 -16.55
N GLU A 548 -58.50 16.01 -16.16
CA GLU A 548 -57.71 17.16 -16.60
C GLU A 548 -56.39 17.22 -15.83
N MET A 549 -55.27 17.10 -16.55
CA MET A 549 -53.93 17.12 -15.98
C MET A 549 -53.19 18.38 -16.39
N LYS A 550 -52.67 19.09 -15.39
CA LYS A 550 -51.90 20.32 -15.58
C LYS A 550 -50.77 20.11 -16.59
N GLY A 551 -50.83 20.80 -17.73
CA GLY A 551 -49.82 20.74 -18.79
C GLY A 551 -49.88 19.53 -19.73
N LYS A 552 -50.85 18.62 -19.56
CA LYS A 552 -51.08 17.45 -20.43
C LYS A 552 -52.48 17.42 -21.07
N GLY A 553 -53.38 18.30 -20.63
CA GLY A 553 -54.77 18.35 -21.09
C GLY A 553 -55.61 17.23 -20.46
N LYS A 554 -56.71 16.86 -21.12
CA LYS A 554 -57.56 15.75 -20.68
C LYS A 554 -56.92 14.42 -21.05
N GLN A 555 -56.82 13.52 -20.10
CA GLN A 555 -56.23 12.20 -20.27
C GLN A 555 -57.20 11.14 -19.74
N VAL A 556 -57.38 10.06 -20.49
CA VAL A 556 -58.19 8.92 -20.05
C VAL A 556 -57.39 8.10 -19.06
N THR A 557 -58.00 7.78 -17.92
CA THR A 557 -57.33 7.07 -16.83
C THR A 557 -58.19 5.96 -16.23
N TYR A 558 -57.57 5.12 -15.41
CA TYR A 558 -58.16 3.88 -14.91
C TYR A 558 -57.88 3.66 -13.42
N TRP A 559 -58.72 2.86 -12.77
CA TRP A 559 -58.52 2.36 -11.41
C TRP A 559 -58.06 0.91 -11.43
N LEU A 560 -57.04 0.57 -10.63
CA LEU A 560 -56.72 -0.82 -10.32
C LEU A 560 -57.53 -1.26 -9.11
N ASN A 561 -58.39 -2.26 -9.27
CA ASN A 561 -59.25 -2.76 -8.20
C ASN A 561 -58.76 -4.08 -7.61
N GLY A 562 -58.04 -4.90 -8.36
CA GLY A 562 -57.55 -6.19 -7.89
C GLY A 562 -56.83 -7.00 -8.96
N GLU A 563 -56.53 -8.24 -8.62
CA GLU A 563 -55.96 -9.26 -9.48
C GLU A 563 -56.77 -10.54 -9.28
N GLU A 564 -57.18 -11.19 -10.36
CA GLU A 564 -57.78 -12.53 -10.33
C GLU A 564 -56.66 -13.55 -10.17
N GLU A 565 -56.82 -14.52 -9.25
CA GLU A 565 -55.88 -15.61 -9.15
C GLU A 565 -55.86 -16.39 -10.46
N ALA A 566 -54.70 -16.46 -11.10
CA ALA A 566 -54.51 -17.31 -12.27
C ALA A 566 -54.88 -18.77 -11.88
N PRO A 567 -55.62 -19.51 -12.74
CA PRO A 567 -55.84 -20.93 -12.49
C PRO A 567 -54.49 -21.64 -12.33
N ALA A 568 -54.38 -22.52 -11.33
CA ALA A 568 -53.14 -23.16 -10.90
C ALA A 568 -52.41 -24.03 -11.97
N ASP A 569 -52.92 -24.12 -13.20
CA ASP A 569 -52.44 -25.03 -14.25
C ASP A 569 -51.32 -24.48 -15.16
N SER A 570 -50.87 -23.23 -15.00
CA SER A 570 -49.81 -22.64 -15.84
C SER A 570 -48.39 -22.68 -15.25
N LEU A 571 -48.19 -23.18 -14.01
CA LEU A 571 -46.88 -23.20 -13.36
C LEU A 571 -45.99 -24.41 -13.69
N LEU A 572 -46.43 -25.34 -14.54
CA LEU A 572 -45.68 -26.57 -14.82
C LEU A 572 -44.78 -26.56 -16.07
N ASN A 573 -44.73 -25.50 -16.89
CA ASN A 573 -44.06 -25.58 -18.20
C ASN A 573 -42.85 -24.66 -18.46
N HIS A 574 -42.28 -23.99 -17.47
CA HIS A 574 -41.03 -23.22 -17.66
C HIS A 574 -39.99 -23.43 -16.57
N GLY A 575 -39.58 -24.69 -16.39
CA GLY A 575 -38.40 -25.05 -15.62
C GLY A 575 -37.63 -26.15 -16.32
N LEU A 576 -36.80 -25.78 -17.30
CA LEU A 576 -35.54 -26.44 -17.73
C LEU A 576 -35.18 -25.93 -19.14
N LEU A 577 -34.28 -24.94 -19.20
CA LEU A 577 -33.15 -24.86 -20.14
C LEU A 577 -32.19 -23.75 -19.69
#